data_AF-A0A5N9CE28-F1
#
_entry.id   AF-A0A5N9CE28-F1
#
_cell.length_a   1.000
_cell.length_b   1.000
_cell.length_c   1.000
_cell.angle_alpha   90.00
_cell.angle_beta   90.00
_cell.angle_gamma   90.00
#
_symmetry.space_group_name_H-M   'P 1'
#
loop_
_entity.id
_entity.type
_entity.pdbx_description
1 polymer ?
#
loop_
_entity_poly.entity_id
_entity_poly.type
_entity_poly.pdbx_seq_one_letter_code
_entity_poly.pdbx_strand_id
1 'polypeptide(L)'
;MKLGKNTSTILGLVSLLIILLANSYLIHFLKLDFFIDFPIDISKHLEKSIDNSIEWTILNYGWFFDYISDNLKYLLGKMRTFLVWVPWPITMIAIFLLAWKIASYKVGIMCVIGLGLLAISNLWDPTMVTVAIMIVAVLISIILGIPLGVLGSKNQVADTIMRPILDAMQTMPSFVYLVPGIMLFGLGNVAAILATVLYAIPPCIRLTNLGIRQVDESVVEAGKSFGSNNLQL
;
A
#
# COMPACT_ATOMS: atom_id res chain seq x y z
N MET A 1 -49.87 7.02 -30.89
CA MET A 1 -48.96 7.20 -32.05
C MET A 1 -47.92 8.29 -31.72
N LYS A 2 -46.83 7.93 -31.01
CA LYS A 2 -45.79 8.88 -30.52
C LYS A 2 -44.36 8.28 -30.68
N LEU A 3 -44.13 7.54 -31.77
CA LEU A 3 -42.86 6.82 -32.01
C LEU A 3 -41.91 7.54 -32.99
N GLY A 4 -42.31 8.63 -33.65
CA GLY A 4 -41.52 9.27 -34.72
C GLY A 4 -40.45 10.28 -34.31
N LYS A 5 -40.46 10.76 -33.05
CA LYS A 5 -39.55 11.84 -32.61
C LYS A 5 -38.21 11.35 -32.07
N ASN A 6 -38.10 10.06 -31.74
CA ASN A 6 -36.85 9.47 -31.21
C ASN A 6 -35.92 8.99 -32.33
N THR A 7 -36.49 8.48 -33.43
CA THR A 7 -35.72 7.93 -34.56
C THR A 7 -34.92 8.99 -35.31
N SER A 8 -35.45 10.21 -35.47
CA SER A 8 -34.74 11.33 -36.11
C SER A 8 -33.55 11.84 -35.29
N THR A 9 -33.69 11.87 -33.96
CA THR A 9 -32.62 12.27 -33.04
C THR A 9 -31.49 11.25 -33.01
N ILE A 10 -31.83 9.96 -33.03
CA ILE A 10 -30.85 8.87 -33.10
C ILE A 10 -30.09 8.91 -34.43
N LEU A 11 -30.79 9.11 -35.56
CA LEU A 11 -30.14 9.25 -36.88
C LEU A 11 -29.21 10.47 -36.94
N GLY A 12 -29.57 11.58 -36.30
CA GLY A 12 -28.73 12.78 -36.18
C GLY A 12 -27.46 12.56 -35.33
N LEU A 13 -27.56 11.79 -34.24
CA LEU A 13 -26.39 11.44 -33.43
C LEU A 13 -25.46 10.49 -34.17
N VAL A 14 -26.01 9.51 -34.91
CA VAL A 14 -25.22 8.56 -35.70
C VAL A 14 -24.49 9.28 -36.83
N SER A 15 -25.13 10.21 -37.53
CA SER A 15 -24.47 10.99 -38.60
C SER A 15 -23.36 11.90 -38.04
N LEU A 16 -23.59 12.55 -36.91
CA LEU A 16 -22.56 13.34 -36.21
C LEU A 16 -21.36 12.46 -35.84
N LEU A 17 -21.60 11.26 -35.32
CA LEU A 17 -20.54 10.34 -34.89
C LEU A 17 -19.73 9.82 -36.09
N ILE A 18 -20.40 9.53 -37.21
CA ILE A 18 -19.72 9.17 -38.48
C ILE A 18 -18.84 10.32 -38.98
N ILE A 19 -19.35 11.57 -38.92
CA ILE A 19 -18.58 12.75 -39.32
C ILE A 19 -17.35 12.95 -38.41
N LEU A 20 -17.51 12.78 -37.10
CA LEU A 20 -16.40 12.88 -36.14
C LEU A 20 -15.33 11.81 -36.40
N LEU A 21 -15.75 10.57 -36.67
CA LEU A 21 -14.82 9.48 -37.01
C LEU A 21 -14.13 9.69 -38.35
N ALA A 22 -14.85 10.19 -39.37
CA ALA A 22 -14.28 10.53 -40.67
C ALA A 22 -13.24 11.65 -40.57
N ASN A 23 -13.52 12.69 -39.76
CA ASN A 23 -12.57 13.77 -39.49
C ASN A 23 -11.34 13.26 -38.72
N SER A 24 -11.52 12.39 -37.72
CA SER A 24 -10.41 11.75 -37.01
C SER A 24 -9.52 10.92 -37.96
N TYR A 25 -10.13 10.11 -38.83
CA TYR A 25 -9.40 9.36 -39.85
C TYR A 25 -8.64 10.28 -40.81
N LEU A 26 -9.26 11.38 -41.24
CA LEU A 26 -8.63 12.37 -42.13
C LEU A 26 -7.42 13.06 -41.47
N ILE A 27 -7.54 13.44 -40.19
CA ILE A 27 -6.45 14.05 -39.41
C ILE A 27 -5.25 13.10 -39.29
N HIS A 28 -5.50 11.82 -38.99
CA HIS A 28 -4.44 10.80 -38.94
C HIS A 28 -3.86 10.48 -40.31
N PHE A 29 -4.68 10.40 -41.37
CA PHE A 29 -4.22 10.14 -42.74
C PHE A 29 -3.31 11.26 -43.26
N LEU A 30 -3.64 12.51 -42.97
CA LEU A 30 -2.87 13.68 -43.34
C LEU A 30 -1.67 13.94 -42.41
N LYS A 31 -1.48 13.13 -41.36
CA LYS A 31 -0.43 13.30 -40.33
C LYS A 31 -0.33 14.74 -39.83
N LEU A 32 -1.47 15.32 -39.48
CA LEU A 32 -1.50 16.67 -38.94
C LEU A 32 -1.11 16.64 -37.47
N ASP A 33 0.19 16.57 -37.18
CA ASP A 33 0.76 16.40 -35.84
C ASP A 33 0.22 17.43 -34.83
N PHE A 34 -0.08 18.65 -35.26
CA PHE A 34 -0.70 19.70 -34.43
C PHE A 34 -2.07 19.31 -33.82
N PHE A 35 -2.84 18.45 -34.50
CA PHE A 35 -4.12 17.95 -34.01
C PHE A 35 -4.03 16.57 -33.36
N ILE A 36 -2.90 15.88 -33.54
CA ILE A 36 -2.64 14.55 -32.98
C ILE A 36 -1.97 14.69 -31.61
N ASP A 37 -0.98 15.57 -31.51
CA ASP A 37 -0.23 15.82 -30.29
C ASP A 37 -0.83 17.01 -29.54
N PHE A 38 -1.04 16.83 -28.24
CA PHE A 38 -1.50 17.91 -27.38
C PHE A 38 -0.39 18.98 -27.27
N PRO A 39 -0.68 20.27 -27.49
CA PRO A 39 0.36 21.29 -27.70
C PRO A 39 1.19 21.63 -26.46
N ILE A 40 0.78 21.19 -25.27
CA ILE A 40 1.45 21.48 -24.00
C ILE A 40 1.82 20.16 -23.31
N ASP A 41 3.12 19.85 -23.29
CA ASP A 41 3.65 18.68 -22.62
C ASP A 41 4.30 19.07 -21.28
N ILE A 42 3.49 19.10 -20.22
CA ILE A 42 3.95 19.39 -18.85
C ILE A 42 4.70 18.18 -18.27
N SER A 43 4.48 16.98 -18.81
CA SER A 43 5.00 15.72 -18.26
C SER A 43 6.53 15.74 -18.21
N LYS A 44 7.20 16.17 -19.28
CA LYS A 44 8.67 16.25 -19.34
C LYS A 44 9.29 17.14 -18.27
N HIS A 45 8.63 18.26 -17.94
CA HIS A 45 9.15 19.17 -16.93
C HIS A 45 8.94 18.60 -15.52
N LEU A 46 7.79 17.95 -15.29
CA LEU A 46 7.49 17.26 -14.03
C LEU A 46 8.41 16.07 -13.80
N GLU A 47 8.56 15.20 -14.79
CA GLU A 47 9.48 14.05 -14.77
C GLU A 47 10.89 14.50 -14.42
N LYS A 48 11.43 15.47 -15.16
CA LYS A 48 12.77 16.01 -14.89
C LYS A 48 12.88 16.61 -13.48
N SER A 49 11.84 17.28 -13.00
CA SER A 49 11.84 17.85 -11.64
C SER A 49 11.83 16.78 -10.56
N ILE A 50 11.07 15.70 -10.76
CA ILE A 50 11.02 14.54 -9.86
C ILE A 50 12.38 13.82 -9.88
N ASP A 51 12.92 13.52 -11.06
CA ASP A 51 14.19 12.81 -11.22
C ASP A 51 15.34 13.59 -10.56
N ASN A 52 15.44 14.89 -10.83
CA ASN A 52 16.44 15.77 -10.19
C ASN A 52 16.28 15.80 -8.67
N SER A 53 15.05 15.79 -8.16
CA SER A 53 14.78 15.80 -6.72
C SER A 53 15.21 14.50 -6.06
N ILE A 54 14.95 13.36 -6.71
CA ILE A 54 15.39 12.04 -6.24
C ILE A 54 16.91 11.96 -6.29
N GLU A 55 17.54 12.36 -7.39
CA GLU A 55 19.00 12.36 -7.54
C GLU A 55 19.67 13.23 -6.47
N TRP A 56 19.19 14.46 -6.27
CA TRP A 56 19.69 15.33 -5.21
C TRP A 56 19.53 14.69 -3.83
N THR A 57 18.42 14.00 -3.58
CA THR A 57 18.17 13.29 -2.32
C THR A 57 19.17 12.16 -2.10
N ILE A 58 19.46 11.35 -3.13
CA ILE A 58 20.44 10.26 -3.06
C ILE A 58 21.84 10.82 -2.80
N LEU A 59 22.24 11.89 -3.50
CA LEU A 59 23.57 12.47 -3.37
C LEU A 59 23.83 13.09 -1.99
N ASN A 60 22.81 13.72 -1.37
CA ASN A 60 22.98 14.41 -0.09
C ASN A 60 22.64 13.54 1.13
N TYR A 61 21.69 12.61 0.98
CA TYR A 61 21.15 11.80 2.08
C TYR A 61 21.33 10.30 1.88
N GLY A 62 22.11 9.84 0.88
CA GLY A 62 22.36 8.42 0.62
C GLY A 62 22.80 7.66 1.88
N TRP A 63 23.71 8.24 2.67
CA TRP A 63 24.17 7.68 3.95
C TRP A 63 23.02 7.37 4.93
N PHE A 64 21.96 8.17 4.95
CA PHE A 64 20.80 7.96 5.82
C PHE A 64 19.96 6.79 5.32
N PHE A 65 19.70 6.74 4.01
CA PHE A 65 18.94 5.65 3.40
C PHE A 65 19.69 4.32 3.47
N ASP A 66 21.01 4.34 3.29
CA ASP A 66 21.88 3.18 3.46
C ASP A 66 21.84 2.67 4.90
N TYR A 67 21.94 3.58 5.89
CA TYR A 67 21.81 3.22 7.29
C TYR A 67 20.48 2.54 7.61
N ILE A 68 19.36 3.07 7.11
CA ILE A 68 18.05 2.43 7.29
C ILE A 68 18.00 1.08 6.57
N SER A 69 18.50 1.01 5.32
CA SER A 69 18.53 -0.21 4.51
C SER A 69 19.31 -1.31 5.22
N ASP A 70 20.48 -1.00 5.77
CA ASP A 70 21.34 -1.98 6.44
C ASP A 70 20.75 -2.46 7.76
N ASN A 71 20.11 -1.58 8.54
CA ASN A 71 19.37 -1.99 9.74
C ASN A 71 18.18 -2.90 9.39
N LEU A 72 17.45 -2.60 8.31
CA LEU A 72 16.35 -3.44 7.84
C LEU A 72 16.85 -4.79 7.31
N LYS A 73 17.97 -4.82 6.56
CA LYS A 73 18.61 -6.06 6.10
C LYS A 73 19.07 -6.90 7.29
N TYR A 74 19.66 -6.28 8.30
CA TYR A 74 20.11 -6.96 9.50
C TYR A 74 18.94 -7.58 10.27
N LEU A 75 17.86 -6.81 10.51
CA LEU A 75 16.65 -7.28 11.15
C LEU A 75 15.99 -8.42 10.36
N LEU A 76 15.84 -8.24 9.05
CA LEU A 76 15.29 -9.25 8.17
C LEU A 76 16.16 -10.53 8.17
N GLY A 77 17.48 -10.38 8.09
CA GLY A 77 18.43 -11.48 8.16
C GLY A 77 18.26 -12.29 9.43
N LYS A 78 18.17 -11.63 10.59
CA LYS A 78 17.88 -12.28 11.87
C LYS A 78 16.54 -13.03 11.87
N MET A 79 15.47 -12.38 11.39
CA MET A 79 14.14 -12.99 11.34
C MET A 79 14.13 -14.21 10.41
N ARG A 80 14.70 -14.08 9.22
CA ARG A 80 14.85 -15.19 8.26
C ARG A 80 15.64 -16.34 8.88
N THR A 81 16.82 -16.06 9.44
CA THR A 81 17.68 -17.10 10.04
C THR A 81 16.94 -17.80 11.17
N PHE A 82 16.20 -17.07 12.01
CA PHE A 82 15.36 -17.67 13.04
C PHE A 82 14.27 -18.59 12.46
N LEU A 83 13.51 -18.12 11.47
CA LEU A 83 12.43 -18.90 10.87
C LEU A 83 12.92 -20.17 10.15
N VAL A 84 14.07 -20.10 9.47
CA VAL A 84 14.67 -21.25 8.79
C VAL A 84 15.39 -22.18 9.78
N TRP A 85 15.92 -21.63 10.88
CA TRP A 85 16.52 -22.43 11.94
C TRP A 85 15.51 -23.35 12.63
N VAL A 86 14.24 -22.95 12.71
CA VAL A 86 13.17 -23.82 13.19
C VAL A 86 12.88 -24.91 12.15
N PRO A 87 13.03 -26.21 12.50
CA PRO A 87 12.72 -27.31 11.59
C PRO A 87 11.29 -27.25 11.05
N TRP A 88 11.12 -27.55 9.76
CA TRP A 88 9.81 -27.46 9.09
C TRP A 88 8.66 -28.21 9.76
N PRO A 89 8.85 -29.41 10.38
CA PRO A 89 7.74 -30.10 11.04
C PRO A 89 7.25 -29.31 12.26
N ILE A 90 8.18 -28.69 13.00
CA ILE A 90 7.87 -27.89 14.18
C ILE A 90 7.08 -26.65 13.77
N THR A 91 7.52 -25.96 12.72
CA THR A 91 6.80 -24.80 12.17
C THR A 91 5.38 -25.17 11.74
N MET A 92 5.19 -26.28 11.01
CA MET A 92 3.86 -26.71 10.58
C MET A 92 2.94 -27.07 11.75
N ILE A 93 3.46 -27.77 12.76
CA ILE A 93 2.69 -28.09 13.98
C ILE A 93 2.31 -26.81 14.74
N ALA A 94 3.24 -25.86 14.87
CA ALA A 94 2.97 -24.59 15.54
C ALA A 94 1.86 -23.80 14.82
N ILE A 95 1.95 -23.68 13.49
CA ILE A 95 0.93 -23.00 12.68
C ILE A 95 -0.41 -23.73 12.77
N PHE A 96 -0.43 -25.06 12.74
CA PHE A 96 -1.64 -25.85 12.93
C PHE A 96 -2.35 -25.54 14.26
N LEU A 97 -1.60 -25.57 15.37
CA LEU A 97 -2.15 -25.33 16.70
C LEU A 97 -2.67 -23.90 16.87
N LEU A 98 -1.94 -22.90 16.33
CA LEU A 98 -2.37 -21.51 16.33
C LEU A 98 -3.67 -21.33 15.54
N ALA A 99 -3.70 -21.84 14.31
CA ALA A 99 -4.87 -21.75 13.43
C ALA A 99 -6.09 -22.49 14.00
N TRP A 100 -5.87 -23.65 14.63
CA TRP A 100 -6.94 -24.38 15.31
C TRP A 100 -7.52 -23.57 16.48
N LYS A 101 -6.68 -22.98 17.32
CA LYS A 101 -7.11 -22.24 18.51
C LYS A 101 -7.81 -20.91 18.19
N ILE A 102 -7.38 -20.22 17.13
CA ILE A 102 -7.91 -18.90 16.76
C ILE A 102 -9.14 -19.01 15.87
N ALA A 103 -9.17 -19.98 14.94
CA ALA A 103 -10.23 -20.10 13.95
C ALA A 103 -10.99 -21.43 14.06
N SER A 104 -10.41 -22.53 13.56
CA SER A 104 -11.00 -23.87 13.67
C SER A 104 -10.02 -24.96 13.25
N TYR A 105 -10.30 -26.21 13.66
CA TYR A 105 -9.49 -27.37 13.29
C TYR A 105 -9.33 -27.54 11.77
N LYS A 106 -10.40 -27.27 11.00
CA LYS A 106 -10.38 -27.31 9.53
C LYS A 106 -9.39 -26.30 8.94
N VAL A 107 -9.36 -25.08 9.48
CA VAL A 107 -8.41 -24.04 9.05
C VAL A 107 -6.98 -24.46 9.37
N GLY A 108 -6.74 -25.06 10.54
CA GLY A 108 -5.44 -25.64 10.89
C GLY A 108 -4.93 -26.64 9.86
N ILE A 109 -5.78 -27.62 9.48
CA ILE A 109 -5.43 -28.59 8.41
C ILE A 109 -5.12 -27.88 7.10
N MET A 110 -5.97 -26.92 6.68
CA MET A 110 -5.76 -26.18 5.43
C MET A 110 -4.42 -25.44 5.41
N CYS A 111 -4.01 -24.82 6.53
CA CYS A 111 -2.70 -24.16 6.63
C CYS A 111 -1.55 -25.16 6.46
N VAL A 112 -1.62 -26.33 7.10
CA VAL A 112 -0.57 -27.37 6.96
C VAL A 112 -0.51 -27.90 5.54
N ILE A 113 -1.65 -28.15 4.90
CA ILE A 113 -1.69 -28.58 3.49
C ILE A 113 -1.07 -27.51 2.59
N GLY A 114 -1.44 -26.24 2.76
CA GLY A 114 -0.89 -25.13 1.97
C GLY A 114 0.63 -24.99 2.13
N LEU A 115 1.13 -25.00 3.37
CA LEU A 115 2.57 -24.98 3.65
C LEU A 115 3.27 -26.23 3.13
N GLY A 116 2.62 -27.39 3.21
CA GLY A 116 3.10 -28.66 2.66
C GLY A 116 3.31 -28.60 1.15
N LEU A 117 2.36 -28.01 0.40
CA LEU A 117 2.50 -27.82 -1.04
C LEU A 117 3.70 -26.94 -1.41
N LEU A 118 3.93 -25.86 -0.65
CA LEU A 118 5.10 -25.00 -0.84
C LEU A 118 6.40 -25.71 -0.51
N ALA A 119 6.42 -26.51 0.57
CA ALA A 119 7.57 -27.30 0.98
C ALA A 119 7.96 -28.35 -0.08
N ILE A 120 6.97 -29.10 -0.60
CA ILE A 120 7.19 -30.10 -1.66
C ILE A 120 7.68 -29.44 -2.96
N SER A 121 7.29 -28.19 -3.21
CA SER A 121 7.74 -27.40 -4.37
C SER A 121 9.13 -26.78 -4.20
N ASN A 122 9.85 -27.12 -3.13
CA ASN A 122 11.16 -26.55 -2.80
C ASN A 122 11.14 -25.01 -2.59
N LEU A 123 10.01 -24.48 -2.11
CA LEU A 123 9.80 -23.06 -1.84
C LEU A 123 9.81 -22.72 -0.35
N TRP A 124 10.36 -23.59 0.50
CA TRP A 124 10.37 -23.39 1.96
C TRP A 124 11.12 -22.11 2.36
N ASP A 125 12.39 -21.99 1.97
CA ASP A 125 13.21 -20.80 2.26
C ASP A 125 12.60 -19.50 1.71
N PRO A 126 12.18 -19.40 0.43
CA PRO A 126 11.47 -18.24 -0.08
C PRO A 126 10.20 -17.91 0.71
N THR A 127 9.44 -18.92 1.14
CA THR A 127 8.24 -18.72 1.97
C THR A 127 8.60 -18.09 3.30
N MET A 128 9.66 -18.56 3.96
CA MET A 128 10.14 -17.97 5.22
C MET A 128 10.67 -16.54 5.05
N VAL A 129 11.28 -16.22 3.90
CA VAL A 129 11.65 -14.84 3.57
C VAL A 129 10.42 -13.95 3.45
N THR A 130 9.38 -14.40 2.74
CA THR A 130 8.12 -13.64 2.63
C THR A 130 7.47 -13.43 4.00
N VAL A 131 7.41 -14.46 4.84
CA VAL A 131 6.89 -14.35 6.21
C VAL A 131 7.72 -13.35 7.03
N ALA A 132 9.05 -13.38 6.92
CA ALA A 132 9.92 -12.42 7.61
C ALA A 132 9.68 -10.98 7.15
N ILE A 133 9.55 -10.75 5.84
CA ILE A 133 9.21 -9.43 5.27
C ILE A 133 7.88 -8.95 5.84
N MET A 134 6.84 -9.81 5.84
CA MET A 134 5.52 -9.46 6.35
C MET A 134 5.55 -9.13 7.84
N ILE A 135 6.26 -9.91 8.67
CA ILE A 135 6.39 -9.64 10.10
C ILE A 135 7.06 -8.28 10.32
N VAL A 136 8.19 -8.02 9.67
CA VAL A 136 8.94 -6.76 9.82
C VAL A 136 8.09 -5.58 9.36
N ALA A 137 7.44 -5.68 8.19
CA ALA A 137 6.59 -4.62 7.66
C ALA A 137 5.40 -4.32 8.58
N VAL A 138 4.69 -5.36 9.05
CA VAL A 138 3.55 -5.19 9.97
C VAL A 138 3.99 -4.54 11.28
N LEU A 139 5.12 -4.96 11.86
CA LEU A 139 5.65 -4.35 13.07
C LEU A 139 5.95 -2.87 12.87
N ILE A 140 6.60 -2.50 11.76
CA ILE A 140 6.88 -1.09 11.43
C ILE A 140 5.57 -0.32 11.24
N SER A 141 4.61 -0.87 10.49
CA SER A 141 3.30 -0.25 10.28
C SER A 141 2.52 -0.06 11.58
N ILE A 142 2.62 -0.97 12.55
CA ILE A 142 2.00 -0.82 13.88
C ILE A 142 2.71 0.27 14.68
N ILE A 143 4.04 0.21 14.75
CA ILE A 143 4.87 1.16 15.51
C ILE A 143 4.66 2.60 15.03
N LEU A 144 4.48 2.80 13.72
CA LEU A 144 4.23 4.13 13.16
C LEU A 144 2.74 4.46 13.08
N GLY A 145 1.92 3.50 12.68
CA GLY A 145 0.51 3.70 12.38
C GLY A 145 -0.35 3.91 13.62
N ILE A 146 -0.10 3.21 14.72
CA ILE A 146 -0.85 3.41 15.96
C ILE A 146 -0.64 4.83 16.52
N PRO A 147 0.61 5.31 16.74
CA PRO A 147 0.82 6.67 17.23
C PRO A 147 0.22 7.75 16.33
N LEU A 148 0.36 7.61 15.01
CA LEU A 148 -0.25 8.55 14.06
C LEU A 148 -1.78 8.49 14.09
N GLY A 149 -2.36 7.31 14.26
CA GLY A 149 -3.80 7.12 14.47
C GLY A 149 -4.31 7.76 15.76
N VAL A 150 -3.57 7.61 16.86
CA VAL A 150 -3.85 8.27 18.15
C VAL A 150 -3.72 9.78 18.02
N LEU A 151 -2.73 10.28 17.28
CA LEU A 151 -2.57 11.72 17.03
C LEU A 151 -3.77 12.28 16.23
N GLY A 152 -4.21 11.56 15.20
CA GLY A 152 -5.38 11.92 14.41
C GLY A 152 -6.70 11.86 15.18
N SER A 153 -6.84 10.95 16.14
CA SER A 153 -8.04 10.93 16.99
C SER A 153 -8.10 12.10 17.95
N LYS A 154 -6.95 12.56 18.46
CA LYS A 154 -6.87 13.68 19.42
C LYS A 154 -6.83 15.07 18.76
N ASN A 155 -6.40 15.19 17.50
CA ASN A 155 -6.27 16.48 16.81
C ASN A 155 -6.95 16.47 15.42
N GLN A 156 -8.01 17.27 15.28
CA GLN A 156 -8.78 17.41 14.04
C GLN A 156 -7.96 17.96 12.87
N VAL A 157 -7.01 18.87 13.13
CA VAL A 157 -6.14 19.44 12.09
C VAL A 157 -5.18 18.37 11.59
N ALA A 158 -4.56 17.60 12.50
CA ALA A 158 -3.68 16.50 12.14
C ALA A 158 -4.42 15.45 11.29
N ASP A 159 -5.63 15.05 11.70
CA ASP A 159 -6.48 14.13 10.93
C ASP A 159 -6.80 14.68 9.53
N THR A 160 -7.18 15.96 9.44
CA THR A 160 -7.54 16.61 8.17
C THR A 160 -6.36 16.65 7.20
N ILE A 161 -5.14 16.89 7.69
CA ILE A 161 -3.91 16.90 6.87
C ILE A 161 -3.51 15.47 6.46
N MET A 162 -3.63 14.50 7.36
CA MET A 162 -3.24 13.11 7.06
C MET A 162 -4.15 12.47 6.03
N ARG A 163 -5.47 12.70 6.06
CA ARG A 163 -6.45 12.09 5.15
C ARG A 163 -6.03 12.06 3.67
N PRO A 164 -5.71 13.19 3.01
CA PRO A 164 -5.30 13.19 1.60
C PRO A 164 -4.00 12.42 1.35
N ILE A 165 -3.05 12.43 2.29
CA ILE A 165 -1.81 11.65 2.19
C ILE A 165 -2.15 10.16 2.23
N LEU A 166 -3.00 9.74 3.18
CA LEU A 166 -3.44 8.36 3.31
C LEU A 166 -4.29 7.90 2.12
N ASP A 167 -5.06 8.79 1.49
CA ASP A 167 -5.81 8.53 0.26
C ASP A 167 -4.87 8.33 -0.94
N ALA A 168 -3.87 9.20 -1.08
CA ALA A 168 -2.84 9.02 -2.10
C ALA A 168 -2.08 7.70 -1.90
N MET A 169 -1.73 7.38 -0.66
CA MET A 169 -1.02 6.14 -0.31
C MET A 169 -1.82 4.86 -0.63
N GLN A 170 -3.15 4.92 -0.63
CA GLN A 170 -4.00 3.75 -0.93
C GLN A 170 -4.41 3.64 -2.39
N THR A 171 -4.37 4.74 -3.13
CA THR A 171 -4.83 4.76 -4.53
C THR A 171 -3.70 4.53 -5.54
N MET A 172 -2.44 4.83 -5.19
CA MET A 172 -1.33 4.55 -6.11
C MET A 172 -1.04 3.03 -6.20
N PRO A 173 -0.81 2.50 -7.41
CA PRO A 173 -0.40 1.11 -7.60
C PRO A 173 0.93 0.80 -6.91
N SER A 174 1.10 -0.44 -6.44
CA SER A 174 2.30 -0.85 -5.68
C SER A 174 3.62 -0.61 -6.43
N PHE A 175 3.62 -0.73 -7.76
CA PHE A 175 4.82 -0.51 -8.58
C PHE A 175 5.32 0.94 -8.52
N VAL A 176 4.42 1.92 -8.34
CA VAL A 176 4.78 3.33 -8.24
C VAL A 176 5.67 3.60 -7.01
N TYR A 177 5.44 2.88 -5.91
CA TYR A 177 6.28 2.97 -4.70
C TYR A 177 7.62 2.26 -4.85
N LEU A 178 7.64 1.20 -5.67
CA LEU A 178 8.80 0.33 -5.82
C LEU A 178 9.95 1.07 -6.52
N VAL A 179 9.66 1.91 -7.51
CA VAL A 179 10.68 2.67 -8.27
C VAL A 179 11.55 3.56 -7.36
N PRO A 180 11.00 4.55 -6.63
CA PRO A 180 11.79 5.36 -5.71
C PRO A 180 12.34 4.53 -4.54
N GLY A 181 11.63 3.48 -4.11
CA GLY A 181 12.12 2.56 -3.08
C GLY A 181 13.43 1.86 -3.48
N ILE A 182 13.54 1.39 -4.72
CA ILE A 182 14.77 0.78 -5.24
C ILE A 182 15.87 1.83 -5.41
N MET A 183 15.52 3.02 -5.89
CA MET A 183 16.50 4.10 -6.08
C MET A 183 17.12 4.57 -4.75
N LEU A 184 16.32 4.64 -3.69
CA LEU A 184 16.77 5.12 -2.38
C LEU A 184 17.39 4.01 -1.51
N PHE A 185 16.83 2.80 -1.52
CA PHE A 185 17.20 1.74 -0.57
C PHE A 185 17.89 0.53 -1.22
N GLY A 186 18.02 0.54 -2.55
CA GLY A 186 18.59 -0.54 -3.35
C GLY A 186 17.57 -1.61 -3.72
N LEU A 187 18.00 -2.52 -4.60
CA LEU A 187 17.19 -3.66 -5.03
C LEU A 187 17.08 -4.72 -3.91
N GLY A 188 15.91 -5.33 -3.80
CA GLY A 188 15.71 -6.55 -3.01
C GLY A 188 14.67 -6.40 -1.91
N ASN A 189 14.86 -7.18 -0.82
CA ASN A 189 13.83 -7.35 0.21
C ASN A 189 13.53 -6.06 1.00
N VAL A 190 14.45 -5.11 1.08
CA VAL A 190 14.20 -3.82 1.76
C VAL A 190 13.14 -3.01 1.03
N ALA A 191 13.27 -2.89 -0.30
CA ALA A 191 12.26 -2.21 -1.11
C ALA A 191 10.88 -2.89 -0.99
N ALA A 192 10.85 -4.23 -0.90
CA ALA A 192 9.62 -4.98 -0.65
C ALA A 192 9.01 -4.64 0.72
N ILE A 193 9.81 -4.62 1.80
CA ILE A 193 9.35 -4.21 3.14
C ILE A 193 8.73 -2.81 3.08
N LEU A 194 9.39 -1.85 2.45
CA LEU A 194 8.92 -0.46 2.37
C LEU A 194 7.62 -0.34 1.59
N ALA A 195 7.51 -1.01 0.44
CA ALA A 195 6.27 -1.05 -0.33
C ALA A 195 5.12 -1.65 0.49
N THR A 196 5.38 -2.74 1.23
CA THR A 196 4.38 -3.33 2.14
C THR A 196 3.99 -2.40 3.28
N VAL A 197 4.95 -1.69 3.89
CA VAL A 197 4.69 -0.70 4.94
C VAL A 197 3.81 0.43 4.42
N LEU A 198 4.13 0.99 3.24
CA LEU A 198 3.36 2.07 2.62
C LEU A 198 1.92 1.65 2.32
N TYR A 199 1.72 0.39 1.94
CA TYR A 199 0.39 -0.16 1.70
C TYR A 199 -0.39 -0.45 3.00
N ALA A 200 0.29 -0.90 4.05
CA ALA A 200 -0.33 -1.34 5.29
C ALA A 200 -0.53 -0.22 6.33
N ILE A 201 0.26 0.84 6.29
CA ILE A 201 0.17 1.94 7.27
C ILE A 201 -1.14 2.73 7.20
N PRO A 202 -1.76 3.00 6.03
CA PRO A 202 -2.99 3.79 5.99
C PRO A 202 -4.20 3.15 6.68
N PRO A 203 -4.55 1.86 6.47
CA PRO A 203 -5.63 1.25 7.22
C PRO A 203 -5.30 1.15 8.71
N CYS A 204 -4.05 0.95 9.10
CA CYS A 204 -3.64 0.97 10.51
C CYS A 204 -3.97 2.33 11.17
N ILE A 205 -3.53 3.44 10.56
CA ILE A 205 -3.81 4.80 11.07
C ILE A 205 -5.31 5.06 11.14
N ARG A 206 -6.06 4.74 10.08
CA ARG A 206 -7.49 4.99 9.99
C ARG A 206 -8.29 4.21 11.02
N LEU A 207 -8.01 2.91 11.14
CA LEU A 207 -8.74 2.05 12.06
C LEU A 207 -8.40 2.37 13.51
N THR A 208 -7.15 2.75 13.82
CA THR A 208 -6.80 3.25 15.16
C THR A 208 -7.53 4.56 15.47
N ASN A 209 -7.51 5.53 14.56
CA ASN A 209 -8.20 6.80 14.75
C ASN A 209 -9.70 6.61 14.95
N LEU A 210 -10.34 5.84 14.06
CA LEU A 210 -11.76 5.51 14.14
C LEU A 210 -12.10 4.77 15.43
N GLY A 211 -11.32 3.74 15.80
CA GLY A 211 -11.54 2.96 17.01
C GLY A 211 -11.53 3.81 18.27
N ILE A 212 -10.62 4.80 18.36
CA ILE A 212 -10.56 5.72 19.50
C ILE A 212 -11.74 6.67 19.51
N ARG A 213 -12.16 7.19 18.35
CA ARG A 213 -13.30 8.12 18.24
C ARG A 213 -14.66 7.46 18.46
N GLN A 214 -14.75 6.15 18.28
CA GLN A 214 -15.99 5.38 18.48
C GLN A 214 -16.21 4.95 19.94
N VAL A 215 -15.29 5.24 20.85
CA VAL A 215 -15.47 4.95 22.28
C VAL A 215 -16.60 5.83 22.85
N ASP A 216 -17.51 5.21 23.59
CA ASP A 216 -18.64 5.91 24.23
C ASP A 216 -18.16 7.01 25.19
N GLU A 217 -18.76 8.20 25.07
CA GLU A 217 -18.38 9.37 25.88
C GLU A 217 -18.57 9.10 27.39
N SER A 218 -19.58 8.33 27.78
CA SER A 218 -19.84 7.96 29.17
C SER A 218 -18.68 7.18 29.81
N VAL A 219 -17.99 6.33 29.03
CA VAL A 219 -16.81 5.58 29.48
C VAL A 219 -15.62 6.52 29.68
N VAL A 220 -15.48 7.50 28.79
CA VAL A 220 -14.44 8.54 28.88
C VAL A 220 -14.67 9.45 30.08
N GLU A 221 -15.91 9.88 30.33
CA GLU A 221 -16.30 10.69 31.49
C GLU A 221 -16.10 9.95 32.82
N ALA A 222 -16.43 8.65 32.86
CA ALA A 222 -16.15 7.80 34.01
C ALA A 222 -14.64 7.74 34.29
N GLY A 223 -13.82 7.47 33.27
CA GLY A 223 -12.35 7.44 33.40
C GLY A 223 -11.77 8.76 33.93
N LYS A 224 -12.26 9.90 33.43
CA LYS A 224 -11.87 11.23 33.94
C LYS A 224 -12.28 11.44 35.40
N SER A 225 -13.48 10.97 35.78
CA SER A 225 -13.99 11.07 37.15
C SER A 225 -13.20 10.23 38.16
N PHE A 226 -12.59 9.12 37.73
CA PHE A 226 -11.65 8.33 38.52
C PHE A 226 -10.21 8.86 38.51
N GLY A 227 -9.95 10.01 37.86
CA GLY A 227 -8.66 10.68 37.87
C GLY A 227 -7.67 10.20 36.81
N SER A 228 -8.11 9.48 35.77
CA SER A 228 -7.25 9.04 34.68
C SER A 228 -6.71 10.22 33.88
N ASN A 229 -5.40 10.23 33.63
CA ASN A 229 -4.77 11.21 32.74
C ASN A 229 -4.90 10.80 31.25
N ASN A 230 -4.52 11.70 30.33
CA ASN A 230 -4.63 11.49 28.88
C ASN A 230 -3.82 10.31 28.29
N LEU A 231 -2.88 9.73 29.04
CA LEU A 231 -2.13 8.54 28.64
C LEU A 231 -2.79 7.26 29.16
N GLN A 232 -3.50 7.37 30.29
CA GLN A 232 -4.27 6.28 30.91
C GLN A 232 -5.66 6.12 30.28
N LEU A 233 -6.22 7.21 29.74
CA LEU A 233 -7.42 7.27 28.89
C LEU A 233 -7.10 6.94 27.43
#